data_AF-A0A1V8M3H3-F1
#
_entry.id   AF-A0A1V8M3H3-F1
#
_cell.length_a   1.000
_cell.length_b   1.000
_cell.length_c   1.000
_cell.angle_alpha   90.00
_cell.angle_beta   90.00
_cell.angle_gamma   90.00
#
_symmetry.space_group_name_H-M   'P 1'
#
loop_
_entity.id
_entity.type
_entity.pdbx_description
1 polymer ?
#
loop_
_entity_poly.entity_id
_entity_poly.type
_entity_poly.pdbx_seq_one_letter_code
_entity_poly.pdbx_strand_id
1 'polypeptide(L)' 'MPAPYSVDIRKKVLNAIEIDKLSKPDIAKRFAVSYSFVYTLWQHYQETGMIAAKKVGGHVAPKVDEAGAL' A
#
# COMPACT_ATOMS: atom_id res chain seq x y z
N MET A 1 -13.07 -8.52 -6.12
CA MET A 1 -12.09 -7.41 -6.04
C MET A 1 -10.71 -8.00 -5.85
N PRO A 2 -9.64 -7.46 -6.45
CA PRO A 2 -8.29 -7.94 -6.17
C PRO A 2 -7.94 -7.67 -4.71
N ALA A 3 -7.49 -8.71 -4.00
CA ALA A 3 -7.06 -8.58 -2.62
C ALA A 3 -5.67 -7.92 -2.55
N PRO A 4 -5.41 -7.05 -1.56
CA PRO A 4 -4.07 -6.52 -1.35
C PRO A 4 -3.11 -7.65 -0.96
N TYR A 5 -1.83 -7.48 -1.34
CA TYR A 5 -0.75 -8.32 -0.83
C TYR A 5 -0.72 -8.38 0.69
N SER A 6 -0.31 -9.53 1.24
CA SER A 6 -0.23 -9.79 2.68
C SER A 6 0.63 -8.76 3.41
N VAL A 7 0.37 -8.58 4.71
CA VAL A 7 1.18 -7.67 5.55
C VAL A 7 2.63 -8.16 5.66
N ASP A 8 2.84 -9.47 5.67
CA ASP A 8 4.18 -10.07 5.73
C ASP A 8 5.06 -9.66 4.54
N ILE A 9 4.55 -9.80 3.30
CA ILE A 9 5.35 -9.47 2.12
C ILE A 9 5.64 -7.97 2.04
N ARG A 10 4.70 -7.12 2.47
CA ARG A 10 4.90 -5.67 2.57
C ARG A 10 6.02 -5.32 3.56
N LYS A 11 6.02 -5.93 4.75
CA LYS A 11 7.06 -5.74 5.76
C LYS A 11 8.43 -6.19 5.24
N LYS A 12 8.52 -7.37 4.61
CA LYS A 12 9.77 -7.89 4.06
C LYS A 12 10.34 -7.00 2.95
N VAL A 13 9.47 -6.50 2.06
CA VAL A 13 9.86 -5.56 1.00
C VAL A 13 10.38 -4.25 1.60
N LEU A 14 9.69 -3.67 2.59
CA LEU A 14 10.16 -2.43 3.24
C LEU A 14 11.49 -2.61 3.96
N ASN A 15 11.63 -3.68 4.74
CA ASN A 15 12.89 -4.00 5.41
C ASN A 15 14.04 -4.18 4.40
N ALA A 16 13.79 -4.80 3.25
CA ALA A 16 14.82 -4.94 2.21
C ALA A 16 15.21 -3.60 1.56
N ILE A 17 14.30 -2.62 1.51
CA ILE A 17 14.61 -1.27 1.03
C ILE A 17 15.50 -0.54 2.06
N GLU A 18 15.12 -0.60 3.34
CA GLU A 18 15.79 0.17 4.41
C GLU A 18 17.13 -0.44 4.83
N ILE A 19 17.21 -1.77 4.96
CA ILE A 19 18.36 -2.49 5.53
C ILE A 19 19.34 -2.90 4.43
N ASP A 20 18.86 -3.60 3.41
CA ASP A 20 19.72 -4.20 2.38
C ASP A 20 20.18 -3.17 1.32
N LYS A 21 19.63 -1.95 1.34
CA LYS A 21 19.88 -0.86 0.36
C LYS A 21 19.81 -1.32 -1.10
N LEU A 22 19.02 -2.36 -1.37
CA LEU A 22 18.80 -2.89 -2.71
C LEU A 22 17.96 -1.93 -3.54
N SER A 23 18.21 -1.89 -4.84
CA SER A 23 17.38 -1.16 -5.77
C SER A 23 15.96 -1.74 -5.79
N LYS A 24 14.95 -0.87 -5.91
CA LYS A 24 13.53 -1.26 -6.10
C LYS A 24 13.30 -2.36 -7.15
N PRO A 25 13.94 -2.35 -8.35
CA PRO A 25 13.80 -3.44 -9.32
C PRO A 25 14.41 -4.77 -8.85
N ASP A 26 15.51 -4.74 -8.09
CA ASP A 26 16.14 -5.96 -7.57
C ASP A 26 15.29 -6.58 -6.46
N ILE A 27 14.69 -5.74 -5.62
CA ILE A 27 13.72 -6.17 -4.60
C ILE A 27 12.49 -6.81 -5.26
N ALA A 28 11.97 -6.20 -6.33
CA ALA A 28 10.84 -6.76 -7.07
C ALA A 28 11.15 -8.18 -7.59
N LYS A 29 12.34 -8.38 -8.17
CA LYS A 29 12.82 -9.70 -8.60
C LYS A 29 12.97 -10.68 -7.44
N ARG A 30 13.60 -10.25 -6.33
CA ARG A 30 13.85 -11.08 -5.14
C ARG A 30 12.56 -11.63 -4.51
N PHE A 31 11.51 -10.82 -4.46
CA PHE A 31 10.22 -11.20 -3.88
C PHE A 31 9.19 -11.69 -4.92
N ALA A 32 9.58 -11.81 -6.19
CA ALA A 32 8.70 -12.19 -7.30
C ALA A 32 7.40 -11.33 -7.37
N VAL A 33 7.53 -10.03 -7.10
CA VAL A 33 6.43 -9.06 -7.14
C VAL A 33 6.64 -8.04 -8.25
N SER A 34 5.60 -7.29 -8.60
CA SER A 34 5.72 -6.23 -9.60
C SER A 34 6.51 -5.04 -9.08
N TYR A 35 7.27 -4.38 -9.98
CA TYR A 35 7.98 -3.13 -9.65
C TYR A 35 7.02 -2.05 -9.14
N SER A 36 5.85 -1.89 -9.77
CA SER A 36 4.84 -0.90 -9.38
C SER A 36 4.34 -1.13 -7.95
N PHE A 37 4.22 -2.39 -7.51
CA PHE A 37 3.88 -2.69 -6.11
C PHE A 37 4.95 -2.18 -5.14
N VAL A 38 6.23 -2.46 -5.41
CA VAL A 38 7.34 -1.99 -4.57
C VAL A 38 7.38 -0.46 -4.53
N TYR A 39 7.23 0.20 -5.70
CA TYR A 39 7.23 1.66 -5.80
C TYR A 39 6.08 2.30 -5.01
N THR A 40 4.85 1.84 -5.22
CA THR A 40 3.66 2.37 -4.55
C THR A 40 3.66 2.10 -3.06
N LEU A 41 4.15 0.92 -2.62
CA LEU A 41 4.31 0.60 -1.20
C LEU A 41 5.32 1.54 -0.53
N TRP A 42 6.47 1.77 -1.17
CA TRP A 42 7.49 2.68 -0.66
C TRP A 42 6.97 4.11 -0.55
N GLN A 43 6.30 4.60 -1.59
CA GLN A 43 5.71 5.94 -1.59
C GLN A 43 4.67 6.09 -0.46
N HIS A 44 3.76 5.12 -0.32
CA HIS A 44 2.77 5.12 0.75
C HIS A 44 3.41 5.16 2.14
N TYR A 45 4.45 4.37 2.35
CA TYR A 45 5.17 4.33 3.61
C TYR A 45 5.88 5.65 3.92
N GLN A 46 6.48 6.31 2.92
CA GLN A 46 7.07 7.64 3.09
C GLN A 46 6.03 8.72 3.41
N GLU A 47 4.84 8.65 2.82
CA GLU A 47 3.77 9.62 3.04
C GLU A 47 3.06 9.44 4.39
N THR A 48 2.90 8.20 4.86
CA THR A 48 2.01 7.88 6.00
C THR A 48 2.71 7.22 7.19
N GLY A 49 3.91 6.68 7.01
CA GLY A 49 4.56 5.78 7.97
C GLY A 49 3.86 4.42 8.13
N MET A 50 2.80 4.14 7.34
CA MET A 50 1.98 2.94 7.50
C MET A 50 2.29 1.87 6.46
N ILE A 51 2.36 0.62 6.93
CA ILE A 51 2.57 -0.57 6.08
C ILE A 51 1.25 -1.15 5.59
N ALA A 52 0.16 -0.90 6.32
CA ALA A 52 -1.17 -1.40 6.02
C ALA A 52 -1.65 -0.91 4.65
N ALA A 53 -2.47 -1.72 3.97
CA ALA A 53 -3.11 -1.29 2.73
C ALA A 53 -4.06 -0.12 3.01
N LYS A 54 -4.21 0.78 2.03
CA LYS A 54 -5.31 1.75 2.03
C LYS A 54 -6.63 0.99 2.14
N LYS A 55 -7.57 1.54 2.92
CA LYS A 55 -8.90 0.95 3.08
C LYS A 55 -9.56 0.91 1.70
N VAL A 56 -9.77 -0.30 1.17
CA VAL A 56 -10.44 -0.53 -0.11
C VAL A 56 -11.91 -0.77 0.17
N GLY A 57 -12.77 0.11 -0.32
CA GLY A 57 -14.21 0.05 -0.09
C GLY A 57 -14.69 0.87 1.10
N GLY A 58 -15.93 1.31 0.97
CA GLY A 58 -16.62 2.22 1.89
C GLY A 58 -17.57 3.10 1.09
N HIS A 59 -18.83 3.17 1.51
CA HIS A 59 -19.74 4.18 0.99
C HIS A 59 -19.24 5.54 1.51
N VAL A 60 -19.00 6.50 0.63
CA VAL A 60 -18.81 7.89 1.07
C VAL A 60 -20.12 8.30 1.71
N ALA A 61 -20.08 8.77 2.98
CA ALA A 61 -21.29 9.19 3.66
C ALA A 61 -22.08 10.15 2.75
N PRO A 62 -23.39 9.94 2.55
CA PRO A 62 -24.18 10.82 1.71
C PRO A 62 -24.03 12.26 2.21
N LYS A 63 -23.89 13.19 1.27
CA LYS A 63 -23.79 14.63 1.58
C LYS A 63 -25.09 15.21 2.13
N VAL A 64 -26.18 14.46 2.04
CA VAL A 64 -27.49 14.81 2.59
C VAL A 64 -27.65 14.16 3.95
N ASP A 65 -28.10 14.95 4.91
CA ASP A 65 -28.64 14.44 6.16
C ASP A 65 -29.91 13.60 5.90
N GLU A 66 -30.38 12.83 6.89
CA GLU A 66 -31.59 12.00 6.76
C GLU A 66 -32.85 12.81 6.37
N ALA A 67 -32.79 14.15 6.47
CA ALA A 67 -33.84 15.10 6.10
C ALA A 67 -33.72 15.68 4.68
N GLY A 68 -32.63 15.43 3.94
CA GLY A 68 -32.46 15.87 2.56
C GLY A 68 -32.04 17.34 2.36
N ALA A 69 -31.47 18.00 3.38
CA ALA A 69 -30.93 19.34 3.26
C ALA A 69 -29.45 19.31 2.78
N LEU A 70 -29.11 20.27 1.92
CA LEU A 70 -27.79 20.46 1.28
C LEU A 70 -26.78 21.13 2.22
#